data_AF-A0A4Q2UFV6-F1
#
_entry.id   AF-A0A4Q2UFV6-F1
#
_cell.length_a   1.000
_cell.length_b   1.000
_cell.length_c   1.000
_cell.angle_alpha   90.00
_cell.angle_beta   90.00
_cell.angle_gamma   90.00
#
_symmetry.space_group_name_H-M   'P 1'
#
loop_
_entity.id
_entity.type
_entity.pdbx_description
1 polymer ?
#
loop_
_entity_poly.entity_id
_entity_poly.type
_entity_poly.pdbx_seq_one_letter_code
_entity_poly.pdbx_strand_id
1 'polypeptide(L)'
;MAKKIINWATLVNDITENCVKYHDQHYKEVGFTGPSLHFHIRALELKNPEKIEFVYAALTAWGMHRMGKKGAKLNNFDIFEKSIKDCEPIFTKLGDAKLENSSGLEFDYIKELFHTLNPMASGVKIVGVSKVLAHYIPDIIAPVDRQYTFQFLNQKKDTTPPRNWDEYELLREIHLKLFKPIALNEHFRKHALEWLNQKSEYPWDTSIPKIIDNLIIGKLKGIGWVDESTEA
;
A
#
# COMPACT_ATOMS: atom_id res chain seq x y z
N MET A 1 -2.20 -18.43 -23.02
CA MET A 1 -1.80 -18.70 -21.62
C MET A 1 -3.00 -18.44 -20.72
N ALA A 2 -3.38 -19.38 -19.86
CA ALA A 2 -4.54 -19.25 -18.98
C ALA A 2 -4.37 -18.10 -17.97
N LYS A 3 -5.44 -17.34 -17.72
CA LYS A 3 -5.49 -16.31 -16.68
C LYS A 3 -5.24 -16.99 -15.33
N LYS A 4 -4.22 -16.55 -14.58
CA LYS A 4 -4.03 -17.04 -13.20
C LYS A 4 -5.23 -16.54 -12.39
N ILE A 5 -6.04 -17.46 -11.89
CA ILE A 5 -7.20 -17.14 -11.05
C ILE A 5 -6.67 -16.97 -9.62
N ILE A 6 -6.83 -15.77 -9.07
CA ILE A 6 -6.53 -15.49 -7.66
C ILE A 6 -7.72 -15.99 -6.84
N ASN A 7 -7.46 -16.86 -5.86
CA ASN A 7 -8.49 -17.31 -4.93
C ASN A 7 -8.64 -16.28 -3.79
N TRP A 8 -9.37 -15.20 -4.09
CA TRP A 8 -9.58 -14.08 -3.16
C TRP A 8 -10.15 -14.53 -1.81
N ALA A 9 -11.13 -15.45 -1.80
CA ALA A 9 -11.75 -15.94 -0.58
C ALA A 9 -10.74 -16.62 0.35
N THR A 10 -9.84 -17.45 -0.19
CA THR A 10 -8.77 -18.07 0.62
C THR A 10 -7.84 -17.03 1.23
N LEU A 11 -7.48 -15.98 0.47
CA LEU A 11 -6.61 -14.91 0.96
C LEU A 11 -7.28 -14.08 2.06
N VAL A 12 -8.57 -13.77 1.90
CA VAL A 12 -9.36 -13.03 2.90
C VAL A 12 -9.50 -13.85 4.19
N ASN A 13 -9.86 -15.13 4.08
CA ASN A 13 -10.02 -16.00 5.26
C ASN A 13 -8.70 -16.13 6.02
N ASP A 14 -7.60 -16.36 5.31
CA ASP A 14 -6.28 -16.46 5.93
C ASP A 14 -5.91 -15.23 6.75
N ILE A 15 -6.11 -14.02 6.22
CA ILE A 15 -5.81 -12.78 6.96
C ILE A 15 -6.77 -12.58 8.13
N THR A 16 -8.07 -12.81 7.95
CA THR A 16 -9.07 -12.56 9.00
C THR A 16 -8.96 -13.56 10.15
N GLU A 17 -8.72 -14.85 9.88
CA GLU A 17 -8.56 -15.90 10.90
C GLU A 17 -7.25 -15.78 11.68
N ASN A 18 -6.23 -15.15 11.10
CA ASN A 18 -4.89 -15.05 11.71
C ASN A 18 -4.46 -13.60 12.01
N CYS A 19 -5.39 -12.64 12.02
CA CYS A 19 -5.05 -11.22 12.07
C CYS A 19 -4.19 -10.85 13.28
N VAL A 20 -4.53 -11.33 14.47
CA VAL A 20 -3.74 -11.09 15.70
C VAL A 20 -2.33 -11.67 15.57
N LYS A 21 -2.20 -12.92 15.12
CA LYS A 21 -0.90 -13.57 14.92
C LYS A 21 -0.03 -12.81 13.91
N TYR A 22 -0.60 -12.39 12.79
CA TYR A 22 0.14 -11.67 11.76
C TYR A 22 0.50 -10.25 12.17
N HIS A 23 -0.34 -9.60 12.98
CA HIS A 23 -0.03 -8.30 13.59
C HIS A 23 1.14 -8.41 14.56
N ASP A 24 1.10 -9.37 15.49
CA ASP A 24 2.20 -9.65 16.41
C ASP A 24 3.49 -9.93 15.65
N GLN A 25 3.41 -10.73 14.58
CA GLN A 25 4.58 -11.06 13.76
C GLN A 25 5.12 -9.85 13.01
N HIS A 26 4.24 -8.96 12.51
CA HIS A 26 4.67 -7.70 11.92
C HIS A 26 5.55 -6.95 12.92
N TYR A 27 5.01 -6.61 14.10
CA TYR A 27 5.70 -5.78 15.09
C TYR A 27 6.90 -6.45 15.77
N LYS A 28 6.95 -7.78 15.87
CA LYS A 28 8.17 -8.52 16.28
C LYS A 28 9.31 -8.38 15.27
N GLU A 29 8.96 -8.32 13.98
CA GLU A 29 9.93 -8.28 12.87
C GLU A 29 10.00 -6.88 12.21
N VAL A 30 9.44 -5.84 12.83
CA VAL A 30 9.54 -4.46 12.31
C VAL A 30 11.00 -4.02 12.46
N GLY A 31 11.77 -4.23 11.38
CA GLY A 31 13.02 -3.52 11.11
C GLY A 31 12.77 -2.13 10.50
N PHE A 32 11.54 -1.83 10.07
CA PHE A 32 11.15 -0.56 9.45
C PHE A 32 10.97 0.54 10.51
N THR A 33 12.08 1.00 11.05
CA THR A 33 12.12 2.17 11.94
C THR A 33 12.88 3.30 11.24
N GLY A 34 13.14 4.39 11.97
CA GLY A 34 13.96 5.49 11.45
C GLY A 34 13.28 6.28 10.32
N PRO A 35 14.00 6.60 9.22
CA PRO A 35 13.49 7.53 8.20
C PRO A 35 12.18 7.08 7.55
N SER A 36 12.00 5.79 7.30
CA SER A 36 10.80 5.23 6.66
C SER A 36 9.53 5.52 7.45
N LEU A 37 9.57 5.33 8.77
CA LEU A 37 8.44 5.61 9.65
C LEU A 37 8.27 7.13 9.85
N HIS A 38 9.38 7.85 10.05
CA HIS A 38 9.34 9.29 10.26
C HIS A 38 8.67 10.02 9.09
N PHE A 39 9.13 9.79 7.86
CA PHE A 39 8.55 10.47 6.69
C PHE A 39 7.13 10.02 6.39
N HIS A 40 6.80 8.75 6.65
CA HIS A 40 5.43 8.25 6.51
C HIS A 40 4.44 9.01 7.41
N ILE A 41 4.73 9.10 8.72
CA ILE A 41 3.87 9.80 9.67
C ILE A 41 3.75 11.29 9.31
N ARG A 42 4.88 11.95 9.03
CA ARG A 42 4.87 13.36 8.67
C ARG A 42 4.10 13.63 7.38
N ALA A 43 4.20 12.77 6.38
CA ALA A 43 3.43 12.89 5.14
C ALA A 43 1.91 12.77 5.37
N LEU A 44 1.46 12.00 6.36
CA LEU A 44 0.05 11.88 6.70
C LEU A 44 -0.48 13.11 7.45
N GLU A 45 0.34 13.76 8.26
CA GLU A 45 -0.04 14.93 9.08
C GLU A 45 -0.04 16.26 8.31
N LEU A 46 0.78 16.37 7.27
CA LEU A 46 0.98 17.60 6.51
C LEU A 46 -0.11 17.82 5.44
N LYS A 47 -0.18 19.07 4.97
CA LYS A 47 -0.97 19.47 3.79
C LYS A 47 -0.03 19.89 2.66
N ASN A 48 -0.58 20.11 1.47
CA ASN A 48 0.21 20.67 0.37
C ASN A 48 0.58 22.13 0.68
N PRO A 49 1.78 22.60 0.28
CA PRO A 49 2.77 21.88 -0.55
C PRO A 49 3.70 20.92 0.21
N GLU A 50 3.88 21.05 1.53
CA GLU A 50 4.90 20.30 2.30
C GLU A 50 4.69 18.78 2.25
N LYS A 51 3.43 18.34 2.21
CA LYS A 51 3.07 16.92 2.05
C LYS A 51 3.72 16.30 0.82
N ILE A 52 3.82 17.02 -0.29
CA ILE A 52 4.38 16.50 -1.54
C ILE A 52 5.84 16.07 -1.34
N GLU A 53 6.64 16.94 -0.70
CA GLU A 53 8.04 16.67 -0.40
C GLU A 53 8.19 15.49 0.57
N PHE A 54 7.36 15.42 1.61
CA PHE A 54 7.41 14.31 2.57
C PHE A 54 6.96 12.98 1.97
N VAL A 55 5.99 12.96 1.05
CA VAL A 55 5.65 11.74 0.30
C VAL A 55 6.82 11.32 -0.59
N TYR A 56 7.49 12.27 -1.27
CA TYR A 56 8.69 11.97 -2.07
C TYR A 56 9.82 11.36 -1.21
N ALA A 57 10.06 11.94 -0.03
CA ALA A 57 11.03 11.45 0.94
C ALA A 57 10.65 10.06 1.48
N ALA A 58 9.37 9.83 1.82
CA ALA A 58 8.87 8.54 2.28
C ALA A 58 9.07 7.45 1.23
N LEU A 59 8.69 7.71 -0.03
CA LEU A 59 8.91 6.76 -1.13
C LEU A 59 10.41 6.48 -1.35
N THR A 60 11.26 7.49 -1.23
CA THR A 60 12.72 7.32 -1.31
C THR A 60 13.22 6.41 -0.18
N ALA A 61 12.81 6.66 1.06
CA ALA A 61 13.15 5.84 2.23
C ALA A 61 12.61 4.40 2.12
N TRP A 62 11.48 4.20 1.42
CA TRP A 62 10.93 2.88 1.11
C TRP A 62 11.60 2.21 -0.11
N GLY A 63 12.77 2.69 -0.54
CA GLY A 63 13.57 2.07 -1.59
C GLY A 63 13.01 2.26 -3.00
N MET A 64 12.12 3.24 -3.22
CA MET A 64 11.59 3.56 -4.56
C MET A 64 12.60 4.31 -5.43
N HIS A 65 13.76 4.69 -4.89
CA HIS A 65 14.89 5.23 -5.63
C HIS A 65 16.18 4.49 -5.28
N ARG A 66 16.49 3.42 -6.02
CA ARG A 66 17.73 2.65 -5.83
C ARG A 66 18.87 3.25 -6.64
N MET A 67 20.05 3.42 -6.06
CA MET A 67 21.22 3.91 -6.78
C MET A 67 21.73 2.88 -7.80
N GLY A 68 22.29 3.35 -8.93
CA GLY A 68 22.78 2.48 -10.01
C GLY A 68 21.84 2.34 -11.22
N LYS A 69 22.19 1.44 -12.13
CA LYS A 69 21.55 1.27 -13.46
C LYS A 69 20.28 0.41 -13.45
N LYS A 70 20.02 -0.33 -12.38
CA LYS A 70 18.88 -1.25 -12.23
C LYS A 70 18.10 -0.92 -10.97
N GLY A 71 16.81 -1.25 -10.95
CA GLY A 71 15.94 -1.06 -9.79
C GLY A 71 14.91 0.05 -9.98
N ALA A 72 14.12 0.28 -8.94
CA ALA A 72 13.11 1.34 -8.91
C ALA A 72 13.78 2.72 -8.95
N LYS A 73 13.19 3.64 -9.71
CA LYS A 73 13.60 5.03 -9.83
C LYS A 73 12.38 5.92 -9.77
N LEU A 74 12.30 6.78 -8.75
CA LEU A 74 11.39 7.92 -8.73
C LEU A 74 11.74 8.87 -9.90
N ASN A 75 10.73 9.57 -10.40
CA ASN A 75 10.96 10.74 -11.25
C ASN A 75 11.67 11.86 -10.47
N ASN A 76 12.25 12.81 -11.19
CA ASN A 76 12.73 14.05 -10.59
C ASN A 76 11.59 14.74 -9.83
N PHE A 77 11.93 15.44 -8.75
CA PHE A 77 10.95 16.06 -7.86
C PHE A 77 9.97 16.96 -8.61
N ASP A 78 10.41 17.77 -9.57
CA ASP A 78 9.52 18.66 -10.33
C ASP A 78 8.43 17.90 -11.12
N ILE A 79 8.78 16.75 -11.71
CA ILE A 79 7.81 15.90 -12.45
C ILE A 79 6.85 15.24 -11.47
N PHE A 80 7.37 14.74 -10.35
CA PHE A 80 6.60 14.13 -9.28
C PHE A 80 5.58 15.12 -8.70
N GLU A 81 6.07 16.30 -8.28
CA GLU A 81 5.30 17.38 -7.70
C GLU A 81 4.20 17.85 -8.67
N LYS A 82 4.57 18.12 -9.94
CA LYS A 82 3.60 18.52 -10.95
C LYS A 82 2.48 17.49 -11.08
N SER A 83 2.81 16.19 -11.15
CA SER A 83 1.79 15.15 -11.32
C SER A 83 0.81 15.07 -10.14
N ILE A 84 1.25 15.42 -8.93
CA ILE A 84 0.38 15.50 -7.75
C ILE A 84 -0.49 16.76 -7.79
N LYS A 85 0.10 17.92 -8.14
CA LYS A 85 -0.64 19.18 -8.27
C LYS A 85 -1.77 19.07 -9.31
N ASP A 86 -1.50 18.39 -10.42
CA ASP A 86 -2.51 18.11 -11.46
C ASP A 86 -3.68 17.24 -10.92
N CYS A 87 -3.49 16.51 -9.83
CA CYS A 87 -4.47 15.62 -9.20
C CYS A 87 -5.25 16.24 -8.03
N GLU A 88 -4.88 17.44 -7.54
CA GLU A 88 -5.49 18.07 -6.36
C GLU A 88 -7.02 18.17 -6.40
N PRO A 89 -7.65 18.52 -7.54
CA PRO A 89 -9.11 18.57 -7.61
C PRO A 89 -9.76 17.20 -7.37
N ILE A 90 -9.10 16.11 -7.77
CA ILE A 90 -9.63 14.76 -7.61
C ILE A 90 -9.42 14.26 -6.18
N PHE A 91 -8.26 14.55 -5.57
CA PHE A 91 -8.04 14.25 -4.15
C PHE A 91 -9.09 14.92 -3.26
N THR A 92 -9.47 16.17 -3.58
CA THR A 92 -10.53 16.89 -2.86
C THR A 92 -11.88 16.19 -2.97
N LYS A 93 -12.22 15.61 -4.13
CA LYS A 93 -13.47 14.84 -4.32
C LYS A 93 -13.49 13.55 -3.51
N LEU A 94 -12.34 12.91 -3.33
CA LEU A 94 -12.23 11.66 -2.57
C LEU A 94 -12.23 11.90 -1.06
N GLY A 95 -11.77 13.06 -0.59
CA GLY A 95 -12.03 13.60 0.76
C GLY A 95 -11.96 12.55 1.89
N ASP A 96 -13.06 12.46 2.66
CA ASP A 96 -13.23 11.56 3.80
C ASP A 96 -13.79 10.17 3.41
N ALA A 97 -13.71 9.79 2.13
CA ALA A 97 -14.19 8.49 1.70
C ALA A 97 -13.35 7.36 2.32
N LYS A 98 -14.03 6.24 2.62
CA LYS A 98 -13.45 5.06 3.25
C LYS A 98 -13.65 3.84 2.38
N LEU A 99 -12.71 2.89 2.42
CA LEU A 99 -12.76 1.67 1.61
C LEU A 99 -14.06 0.88 1.81
N GLU A 100 -14.55 0.81 3.04
CA GLU A 100 -15.79 0.10 3.42
C GLU A 100 -17.00 0.63 2.63
N ASN A 101 -17.04 1.95 2.42
CA ASN A 101 -18.14 2.65 1.78
C ASN A 101 -17.89 2.96 0.30
N SER A 102 -16.66 2.73 -0.19
CA SER A 102 -16.29 3.03 -1.58
C SER A 102 -17.09 2.19 -2.57
N SER A 103 -17.63 2.85 -3.58
CA SER A 103 -18.47 2.32 -4.65
C SER A 103 -17.71 2.32 -5.99
N GLY A 104 -18.43 2.18 -7.11
CA GLY A 104 -17.84 2.34 -8.45
C GLY A 104 -17.30 3.75 -8.69
N LEU A 105 -17.97 4.78 -8.15
CA LEU A 105 -17.63 6.18 -8.42
C LEU A 105 -16.26 6.57 -7.84
N GLU A 106 -15.97 6.19 -6.59
CA GLU A 106 -14.67 6.44 -5.97
C GLU A 106 -13.55 5.77 -6.77
N PHE A 107 -13.80 4.56 -7.27
CA PHE A 107 -12.82 3.86 -8.10
C PHE A 107 -12.66 4.51 -9.48
N ASP A 108 -13.69 5.13 -10.06
CA ASP A 108 -13.52 5.92 -11.29
C ASP A 108 -12.61 7.14 -11.07
N TYR A 109 -12.73 7.83 -9.93
CA TYR A 109 -11.79 8.89 -9.55
C TYR A 109 -10.38 8.35 -9.30
N ILE A 110 -10.25 7.19 -8.64
CA ILE A 110 -8.95 6.54 -8.41
C ILE A 110 -8.32 6.10 -9.74
N LYS A 111 -9.12 5.72 -10.74
CA LYS A 111 -8.63 5.43 -12.10
C LYS A 111 -8.02 6.65 -12.75
N GLU A 112 -8.69 7.80 -12.65
CA GLU A 112 -8.19 9.08 -13.15
C GLU A 112 -6.86 9.46 -12.47
N LEU A 113 -6.81 9.35 -11.13
CA LEU A 113 -5.56 9.53 -10.37
C LEU A 113 -4.46 8.56 -10.82
N PHE A 114 -4.80 7.29 -11.03
CA PHE A 114 -3.84 6.27 -11.40
C PHE A 114 -3.14 6.56 -12.72
N HIS A 115 -3.89 7.07 -13.70
CA HIS A 115 -3.35 7.41 -15.00
C HIS A 115 -2.63 8.77 -15.04
N THR A 116 -2.99 9.69 -14.14
CA THR A 116 -2.41 11.04 -14.08
C THR A 116 -1.13 11.10 -13.25
N LEU A 117 -1.10 10.39 -12.11
CA LEU A 117 0.07 10.34 -11.24
C LEU A 117 1.27 9.75 -11.96
N ASN A 118 2.43 10.41 -11.82
CA ASN A 118 3.67 9.99 -12.47
C ASN A 118 4.84 9.94 -11.48
N PRO A 119 4.79 9.11 -10.43
CA PRO A 119 5.83 9.09 -9.42
C PRO A 119 7.12 8.41 -9.88
N MET A 120 7.04 7.48 -10.83
CA MET A 120 8.15 6.59 -11.20
C MET A 120 8.69 6.91 -12.60
N ALA A 121 10.02 6.97 -12.73
CA ALA A 121 10.72 7.00 -14.01
C ALA A 121 10.90 5.60 -14.62
N SER A 122 10.62 4.54 -13.85
CA SER A 122 10.86 3.15 -14.25
C SER A 122 9.80 2.19 -13.69
N GLY A 123 9.67 1.03 -14.34
CA GLY A 123 9.00 -0.13 -13.76
C GLY A 123 7.47 -0.10 -13.81
N VAL A 124 6.86 -0.94 -12.97
CA VAL A 124 5.43 -1.17 -12.84
C VAL A 124 4.81 0.00 -12.07
N LYS A 125 3.87 0.74 -12.67
CA LYS A 125 3.27 1.95 -12.11
C LYS A 125 2.52 1.68 -10.80
N ILE A 126 1.82 0.55 -10.69
CA ILE A 126 0.96 0.21 -9.56
C ILE A 126 1.66 0.36 -8.20
N VAL A 127 2.93 -0.02 -8.10
CA VAL A 127 3.70 0.04 -6.84
C VAL A 127 3.94 1.50 -6.44
N GLY A 128 4.43 2.34 -7.35
CA GLY A 128 4.68 3.75 -7.05
C GLY A 128 3.40 4.55 -6.84
N VAL A 129 2.40 4.34 -7.70
CA VAL A 129 1.12 5.05 -7.65
C VAL A 129 0.36 4.69 -6.37
N SER A 130 0.22 3.41 -6.03
CA SER A 130 -0.47 3.00 -4.79
C SER A 130 0.21 3.55 -3.53
N LYS A 131 1.55 3.66 -3.51
CA LYS A 131 2.29 4.27 -2.41
C LYS A 131 2.03 5.77 -2.30
N VAL A 132 1.87 6.51 -3.40
CA VAL A 132 1.41 7.90 -3.36
C VAL A 132 -0.02 7.97 -2.84
N LEU A 133 -0.93 7.18 -3.41
CA LEU A 133 -2.33 7.15 -3.01
C LEU A 133 -2.52 6.81 -1.53
N ALA A 134 -1.73 5.89 -0.97
CA ALA A 134 -1.76 5.54 0.45
C ALA A 134 -1.40 6.69 1.40
N HIS A 135 -0.81 7.79 0.90
CA HIS A 135 -0.60 9.01 1.70
C HIS A 135 -1.67 10.07 1.48
N TYR A 136 -2.32 10.09 0.32
CA TYR A 136 -3.36 11.09 -0.02
C TYR A 136 -4.78 10.64 0.32
N ILE A 137 -5.07 9.35 0.18
CA ILE A 137 -6.35 8.71 0.48
C ILE A 137 -6.13 7.43 1.33
N PRO A 138 -5.48 7.55 2.50
CA PRO A 138 -5.05 6.42 3.33
C PRO A 138 -6.19 5.52 3.81
N ASP A 139 -7.41 6.06 3.89
CA ASP A 139 -8.61 5.32 4.31
C ASP A 139 -9.26 4.51 3.19
N ILE A 140 -8.77 4.65 1.95
CA ILE A 140 -9.27 3.93 0.76
C ILE A 140 -8.22 2.97 0.22
N ILE A 141 -6.97 3.45 0.05
CA ILE A 141 -5.90 2.73 -0.64
C ILE A 141 -4.79 2.36 0.33
N ALA A 142 -4.44 1.08 0.34
CA ALA A 142 -3.21 0.58 0.92
C ALA A 142 -2.06 0.67 -0.10
N PRO A 143 -0.80 0.78 0.37
CA PRO A 143 0.33 0.64 -0.53
C PRO A 143 0.36 -0.77 -1.12
N VAL A 144 0.64 -0.89 -2.42
CA VAL A 144 0.95 -2.17 -3.06
C VAL A 144 2.46 -2.31 -3.10
N ASP A 145 2.96 -3.41 -2.54
CA ASP A 145 4.38 -3.73 -2.54
C ASP A 145 4.70 -4.92 -3.45
N ARG A 146 5.82 -4.81 -4.16
CA ARG A 146 6.25 -5.84 -5.11
C ARG A 146 6.65 -7.13 -4.40
N GLN A 147 7.31 -7.01 -3.26
CA GLN A 147 7.81 -8.13 -2.48
C GLN A 147 6.69 -8.73 -1.65
N TYR A 148 5.92 -7.89 -0.96
CA TYR A 148 4.91 -8.40 -0.03
C TYR A 148 3.57 -8.70 -0.72
N THR A 149 2.94 -7.70 -1.33
CA THR A 149 1.61 -7.88 -1.92
C THR A 149 1.61 -8.94 -3.03
N PHE A 150 2.56 -8.90 -3.97
CA PHE A 150 2.54 -9.88 -5.06
C PHE A 150 2.92 -11.30 -4.64
N GLN A 151 3.84 -11.50 -3.70
CA GLN A 151 4.10 -12.84 -3.19
C GLN A 151 2.88 -13.41 -2.46
N PHE A 152 2.18 -12.56 -1.71
CA PHE A 152 0.92 -12.93 -1.07
C PHE A 152 -0.15 -13.31 -2.11
N LEU A 153 -0.41 -12.48 -3.13
CA LEU A 153 -1.36 -12.83 -4.19
C LEU A 153 -0.94 -14.09 -4.95
N ASN A 154 0.38 -14.32 -5.10
CA ASN A 154 0.90 -15.46 -5.82
C ASN A 154 0.92 -16.75 -5.01
N GLN A 155 0.86 -16.67 -3.67
CA GLN A 155 1.05 -17.77 -2.73
C GLN A 155 2.37 -18.53 -2.97
N LYS A 156 3.43 -17.80 -3.33
CA LYS A 156 4.81 -18.28 -3.48
C LYS A 156 5.79 -17.10 -3.45
N LYS A 157 7.10 -17.37 -3.30
CA LYS A 157 8.20 -16.38 -3.45
C LYS A 157 8.34 -15.87 -4.91
N ASP A 158 7.28 -15.28 -5.46
CA ASP A 158 7.21 -14.69 -6.80
C ASP A 158 6.68 -13.27 -6.71
N THR A 159 7.53 -12.30 -7.07
CA THR A 159 7.24 -10.86 -7.04
C THR A 159 6.73 -10.33 -8.38
N THR A 160 6.40 -11.23 -9.32
CA THR A 160 5.82 -10.85 -10.60
C THR A 160 4.35 -10.52 -10.38
N PRO A 161 3.85 -9.37 -10.87
CA PRO A 161 2.41 -9.12 -10.90
C PRO A 161 1.69 -10.32 -11.53
N PRO A 162 0.55 -10.78 -10.98
CA PRO A 162 -0.25 -11.83 -11.61
C PRO A 162 -0.49 -11.51 -13.10
N ARG A 163 -0.14 -12.44 -14.02
CA ARG A 163 -0.10 -12.20 -15.47
C ARG A 163 -1.47 -11.80 -16.04
N ASN A 164 -1.47 -10.98 -17.11
CA ASN A 164 -2.64 -10.53 -17.91
C ASN A 164 -3.60 -9.53 -17.23
N TRP A 165 -3.09 -8.71 -16.33
CA TRP A 165 -3.87 -7.63 -15.73
C TRP A 165 -3.39 -6.28 -16.24
N ASP A 166 -4.36 -5.44 -16.62
CA ASP A 166 -4.14 -4.00 -16.59
C ASP A 166 -3.79 -3.60 -15.15
N GLU A 167 -2.79 -2.73 -14.99
CA GLU A 167 -2.26 -2.42 -13.66
C GLU A 167 -3.30 -1.72 -12.76
N TYR A 168 -4.18 -0.90 -13.34
CA TYR A 168 -5.26 -0.28 -12.59
C TYR A 168 -6.32 -1.32 -12.20
N GLU A 169 -6.71 -2.22 -13.12
CA GLU A 169 -7.66 -3.29 -12.76
C GLU A 169 -7.10 -4.22 -11.68
N LEU A 170 -5.78 -4.48 -11.66
CA LEU A 170 -5.14 -5.20 -10.57
C LEU A 170 -5.23 -4.42 -9.25
N LEU A 171 -4.94 -3.11 -9.26
CA LEU A 171 -5.09 -2.26 -8.07
C LEU A 171 -6.52 -2.32 -7.54
N ARG A 172 -7.50 -2.14 -8.43
CA ARG A 172 -8.92 -2.16 -8.13
C ARG A 172 -9.34 -3.49 -7.53
N GLU A 173 -8.92 -4.61 -8.10
CA GLU A 173 -9.28 -5.93 -7.56
C GLU A 173 -8.61 -6.25 -6.24
N ILE A 174 -7.35 -5.85 -6.03
CA ILE A 174 -6.70 -5.97 -4.73
C ILE A 174 -7.55 -5.25 -3.68
N HIS A 175 -7.97 -4.01 -3.94
CA HIS A 175 -8.72 -3.25 -2.94
C HIS A 175 -10.15 -3.76 -2.76
N LEU A 176 -10.86 -4.07 -3.84
CA LEU A 176 -12.26 -4.49 -3.77
C LEU A 176 -12.46 -5.95 -3.35
N LYS A 177 -11.54 -6.85 -3.70
CA LYS A 177 -11.70 -8.31 -3.47
C LYS A 177 -10.81 -8.86 -2.36
N LEU A 178 -9.78 -8.14 -1.95
CA LEU A 178 -8.96 -8.52 -0.80
C LEU A 178 -9.16 -7.56 0.37
N PHE A 179 -8.81 -6.28 0.21
CA PHE A 179 -8.80 -5.34 1.35
C PHE A 179 -10.20 -5.03 1.88
N LYS A 180 -11.17 -4.73 1.00
CA LYS A 180 -12.52 -4.36 1.41
C LYS A 180 -13.23 -5.49 2.19
N PRO A 181 -13.22 -6.76 1.75
CA PRO A 181 -13.78 -7.85 2.54
C PRO A 181 -13.12 -8.04 3.91
N ILE A 182 -11.79 -7.84 4.01
CA ILE A 182 -11.09 -7.90 5.29
C ILE A 182 -11.51 -6.72 6.18
N ALA A 183 -11.57 -5.50 5.64
CA ALA A 183 -11.98 -4.30 6.37
C ALA A 183 -13.42 -4.39 6.92
N LEU A 184 -14.31 -5.10 6.21
CA LEU A 184 -15.69 -5.34 6.62
C LEU A 184 -15.86 -6.51 7.60
N ASN A 185 -14.83 -7.34 7.82
CA ASN A 185 -14.90 -8.45 8.75
C ASN A 185 -14.94 -7.96 10.20
N GLU A 186 -15.96 -8.35 10.97
CA GLU A 186 -16.20 -7.85 12.34
C GLU A 186 -15.07 -8.21 13.32
N HIS A 187 -14.54 -9.44 13.22
CA HIS A 187 -13.47 -9.90 14.09
C HIS A 187 -12.18 -9.09 13.87
N PHE A 188 -11.76 -8.95 12.62
CA PHE A 188 -10.62 -8.10 12.27
C PHE A 188 -10.87 -6.65 12.69
N ARG A 189 -12.05 -6.09 12.39
CA ARG A 189 -12.37 -4.68 12.66
C ARG A 189 -12.31 -4.34 14.13
N LYS A 190 -12.75 -5.24 15.02
CA LYS A 190 -12.63 -5.07 16.47
C LYS A 190 -11.16 -4.83 16.87
N HIS A 191 -10.26 -5.71 16.44
CA HIS A 191 -8.84 -5.59 16.75
C HIS A 191 -8.18 -4.39 16.07
N ALA A 192 -8.50 -4.14 14.80
CA ALA A 192 -7.93 -3.02 14.06
C ALA A 192 -8.24 -1.66 14.72
N LEU A 193 -9.45 -1.48 15.27
CA LEU A 193 -9.80 -0.27 16.04
C LEU A 193 -9.03 -0.18 17.36
N GLU A 194 -8.76 -1.30 18.03
CA GLU A 194 -7.92 -1.32 19.24
C GLU A 194 -6.48 -0.92 18.90
N TRP A 195 -5.91 -1.43 17.81
CA TRP A 195 -4.54 -1.12 17.39
C TRP A 195 -4.37 0.34 16.92
N LEU A 196 -5.33 0.89 16.17
CA LEU A 196 -5.33 2.30 15.74
C LEU A 196 -5.25 3.29 16.91
N ASN A 197 -5.80 2.92 18.08
CA ASN A 197 -5.79 3.75 19.27
C ASN A 197 -4.48 3.66 20.07
N GLN A 198 -3.57 2.76 19.69
CA GLN A 198 -2.30 2.49 20.41
C GLN A 198 -1.10 2.97 19.61
N LYS A 199 -1.15 4.20 19.08
CA LYS A 199 -0.13 4.75 18.16
C LYS A 199 1.31 4.71 18.68
N SER A 200 1.52 4.77 20.00
CA SER A 200 2.86 4.68 20.59
C SER A 200 3.45 3.26 20.50
N GLU A 201 2.59 2.25 20.51
CA GLU A 201 2.99 0.84 20.41
C GLU A 201 2.99 0.37 18.95
N TYR A 202 2.00 0.83 18.18
CA TYR A 202 1.77 0.44 16.79
C TYR A 202 1.82 1.64 15.84
N PRO A 203 2.98 2.29 15.66
CA PRO A 203 3.08 3.52 14.88
C PRO A 203 2.85 3.32 13.37
N TRP A 204 2.90 2.09 12.85
CA TRP A 204 2.57 1.79 11.45
C TRP A 204 1.07 1.58 11.20
N ASP A 205 0.27 1.53 12.26
CA ASP A 205 -1.17 1.32 12.16
C ASP A 205 -1.86 2.69 12.00
N THR A 206 -1.78 3.23 10.79
CA THR A 206 -2.24 4.59 10.48
C THR A 206 -3.63 4.64 9.86
N SER A 207 -4.10 3.54 9.27
CA SER A 207 -5.44 3.38 8.69
C SER A 207 -5.79 1.90 8.57
N ILE A 208 -7.07 1.59 8.39
CA ILE A 208 -7.53 0.20 8.19
C ILE A 208 -6.83 -0.47 6.99
N PRO A 209 -6.75 0.15 5.80
CA PRO A 209 -5.99 -0.43 4.69
C PRO A 209 -4.51 -0.66 5.03
N LYS A 210 -3.86 0.24 5.77
CA LYS A 210 -2.45 0.08 6.16
C LYS A 210 -2.24 -1.08 7.13
N ILE A 211 -3.16 -1.30 8.07
CA ILE A 211 -3.12 -2.45 8.97
C ILE A 211 -3.17 -3.75 8.17
N ILE A 212 -4.07 -3.85 7.17
CA ILE A 212 -4.16 -5.05 6.33
C ILE A 212 -2.84 -5.30 5.58
N ASP A 213 -2.18 -4.25 5.08
CA ASP A 213 -0.84 -4.35 4.51
C ASP A 213 0.20 -4.85 5.53
N ASN A 214 0.17 -4.33 6.77
CA ASN A 214 1.02 -4.81 7.87
C ASN A 214 0.81 -6.31 8.14
N LEU A 215 -0.43 -6.81 8.10
CA LEU A 215 -0.74 -8.23 8.27
C LEU A 215 -0.14 -9.09 7.16
N ILE A 216 -0.20 -8.62 5.90
CA ILE A 216 0.42 -9.31 4.77
C ILE A 216 1.94 -9.41 4.96
N ILE A 217 2.58 -8.32 5.39
CA ILE A 217 4.01 -8.30 5.72
C ILE A 217 4.32 -9.29 6.84
N GLY A 218 3.58 -9.23 7.95
CA GLY A 218 3.76 -10.10 9.11
C GLY A 218 3.63 -11.58 8.75
N LYS A 219 2.63 -11.95 7.95
CA LYS A 219 2.49 -13.32 7.42
C LYS A 219 3.75 -13.76 6.68
N LEU A 220 4.19 -12.97 5.70
CA LEU A 220 5.28 -13.37 4.80
C LEU A 220 6.64 -13.44 5.51
N LYS A 221 6.88 -12.57 6.50
CA LYS A 221 8.04 -12.68 7.38
C LYS A 221 7.96 -13.93 8.26
N GLY A 222 6.80 -14.21 8.86
CA GLY A 222 6.60 -15.39 9.71
C GLY A 222 6.81 -16.74 9.03
N ILE A 223 6.67 -16.82 7.69
CA ILE A 223 6.96 -18.02 6.90
C ILE A 223 8.33 -18.01 6.22
N GLY A 224 9.18 -17.00 6.49
CA GLY A 224 10.54 -16.90 5.95
C GLY A 224 10.59 -16.69 4.43
N TRP A 225 9.58 -16.01 3.86
CA TRP A 225 9.54 -15.76 2.41
C TRP A 225 10.31 -14.52 1.95
N VAL A 226 10.76 -13.73 2.91
CA VAL A 226 11.38 -12.43 2.71
C VAL A 226 12.83 -12.57 3.16
N ASP A 227 13.78 -12.51 2.23
CA ASP A 227 15.21 -12.45 2.58
C ASP A 227 15.58 -11.01 2.95
N GLU A 228 16.16 -10.83 4.15
CA GLU A 228 16.61 -9.54 4.71
C GLU A 228 17.68 -8.84 3.85
N SER A 229 18.25 -9.52 2.85
CA SER A 229 19.35 -9.02 2.02
C SER A 229 18.94 -8.07 0.88
N THR A 230 17.65 -7.71 0.76
CA THR A 230 17.15 -6.87 -0.36
C THR A 230 16.59 -5.50 0.05
N GLU A 231 16.70 -5.15 1.34
CA GLU A 231 16.16 -3.92 1.94
C GLU A 231 17.21 -2.82 2.22
N ALA A 232 18.33 -2.82 1.49
CA ALA A 232 19.26 -1.69 1.40
C ALA A 232 19.36 -1.13 -0.03
#